data_AF-A0AAX1K7G3-F1
#
_entry.id   AF-A0AAX1K7G3-F1
#
_cell.length_a   1.000
_cell.length_b   1.000
_cell.length_c   1.000
_cell.angle_alpha   90.00
_cell.angle_beta   90.00
_cell.angle_gamma   90.00
#
_symmetry.space_group_name_H-M   'P 1'
#
loop_
_entity.id
_entity.type
_entity.pdbx_description
1 polymer ?
#
loop_
_entity_poly.entity_id
_entity_poly.type
_entity_poly.pdbx_seq_one_letter_code
_entity_poly.pdbx_strand_id
1 'polypeptide(L)'
;MIGPVEFWKKHPDIEGIEISSFGRVRSVKGHYYKFYPINSGYLQAQFNINGKHVNKYVHRLVAQTFIPNPNNLPQVNHKDGDRTNNNSSNLEWCTSSYNCQYREKFGISNAELKGYPVFAINLSTLEVSRFKSRGEASQLLGVYRNHISDVIKGKYKQTHGYWFVKADEKAADAIKRKLHDIGETGLKAKQAEDTMSTNKASDFVRQVLVAYALERKLAYGKQKLA
;
A
#
# COMPACT_ATOMS: atom_id res chain seq x y z
N MET A 1 -25.45 -10.64 -27.58
CA MET A 1 -24.02 -10.27 -27.53
C MET A 1 -23.20 -11.54 -27.54
N ILE A 2 -22.35 -11.75 -28.54
CA ILE A 2 -21.38 -12.84 -28.55
C ILE A 2 -20.28 -12.43 -27.56
N GLY A 3 -20.00 -13.25 -26.55
CA GLY A 3 -18.95 -12.98 -25.57
C GLY A 3 -17.56 -12.91 -26.23
N PRO A 4 -16.52 -12.47 -25.51
CA PRO A 4 -15.18 -12.45 -26.05
C PRO A 4 -14.76 -13.86 -26.50
N VAL A 5 -14.16 -13.95 -27.68
CA VAL A 5 -13.70 -15.22 -28.28
C VAL A 5 -12.33 -15.58 -27.72
N GLU A 6 -12.17 -16.82 -27.28
CA GLU A 6 -10.89 -17.36 -26.81
C GLU A 6 -10.06 -17.85 -28.00
N PHE A 7 -8.82 -17.36 -28.11
CA PHE A 7 -7.89 -17.76 -29.16
C PHE A 7 -6.76 -18.59 -28.58
N TRP A 8 -6.37 -19.67 -29.25
CA TRP A 8 -5.26 -20.52 -28.87
C TRP A 8 -4.12 -20.40 -29.87
N LYS A 9 -2.88 -20.27 -29.40
CA LYS A 9 -1.67 -20.21 -30.23
C LYS A 9 -0.55 -21.03 -29.59
N LYS A 10 0.30 -21.64 -30.42
CA LYS A 10 1.54 -22.27 -29.95
C LYS A 10 2.45 -21.21 -29.30
N HIS A 11 3.10 -21.56 -28.20
CA HIS A 11 4.09 -20.67 -27.60
C HIS A 11 5.32 -20.57 -28.52
N PRO A 12 5.89 -19.38 -28.76
CA PRO A 12 7.01 -19.21 -29.71
C PRO A 12 8.27 -19.98 -29.30
N ASP A 13 8.60 -20.01 -28.01
CA ASP A 13 9.88 -20.56 -27.52
C ASP A 13 9.75 -21.91 -26.79
N ILE A 14 8.53 -22.43 -26.63
CA ILE A 14 8.28 -23.64 -25.85
C ILE A 14 7.43 -24.56 -26.72
N GLU A 15 8.08 -25.59 -27.24
CA GLU A 15 7.42 -26.58 -28.08
C GLU A 15 6.40 -27.41 -27.31
N GLY A 16 5.38 -27.89 -28.02
CA GLY A 16 4.40 -28.83 -27.46
C GLY A 16 3.35 -28.20 -26.54
N ILE A 17 3.34 -26.87 -26.37
CA ILE A 17 2.30 -26.16 -25.61
C ILE A 17 1.56 -25.11 -26.43
N GLU A 18 0.33 -24.82 -26.01
CA GLU A 18 -0.52 -23.77 -26.54
C GLU A 18 -0.98 -22.86 -25.39
N ILE A 19 -1.01 -21.56 -25.67
CA ILE A 19 -1.46 -20.52 -24.75
C ILE A 19 -2.77 -19.95 -25.29
N SER A 20 -3.71 -19.71 -24.38
CA SER A 20 -4.98 -19.06 -24.67
C SER A 20 -4.92 -17.55 -24.43
N SER A 21 -5.68 -16.78 -25.22
CA SER A 21 -5.86 -15.33 -25.01
C SER A 21 -6.48 -15.00 -23.64
N PHE A 22 -7.09 -15.97 -22.96
CA PHE A 22 -7.63 -15.86 -21.60
C PHE A 22 -6.66 -16.34 -20.50
N GLY A 23 -5.42 -16.64 -20.86
CA GLY A 23 -4.38 -16.97 -19.90
C GLY A 23 -4.37 -18.42 -19.44
N ARG A 24 -4.98 -19.34 -20.22
CA ARG A 24 -4.88 -20.80 -19.99
C ARG A 24 -3.69 -21.37 -20.77
N VAL A 25 -3.17 -22.50 -20.28
CA VAL A 25 -2.05 -23.22 -20.92
C VAL A 25 -2.41 -24.69 -21.03
N ARG A 26 -2.23 -25.26 -22.21
CA ARG A 26 -2.41 -26.70 -22.47
C ARG A 26 -1.28 -27.26 -23.32
N SER A 27 -1.11 -28.57 -23.30
CA SER A 27 -0.27 -29.25 -24.28
C SER A 27 -0.99 -29.33 -25.63
N VAL A 28 -0.23 -29.52 -26.71
CA VAL A 28 -0.80 -29.79 -28.05
C VAL A 28 -1.65 -31.06 -28.09
N LYS A 29 -1.51 -31.94 -27.09
CA LYS A 29 -2.33 -33.15 -26.90
C LYS A 29 -3.61 -32.89 -26.07
N GLY A 30 -3.86 -31.64 -25.67
CA GLY A 30 -5.07 -31.23 -24.95
C GLY A 30 -5.00 -31.30 -23.43
N HIS A 31 -3.85 -31.61 -22.83
CA HIS A 31 -3.70 -31.64 -21.37
C HIS A 31 -3.54 -30.23 -20.80
N TYR A 32 -4.39 -29.83 -19.85
CA TYR A 32 -4.31 -28.51 -19.21
C TYR A 32 -3.29 -28.49 -18.08
N TYR A 33 -2.41 -27.49 -18.11
CA TYR A 33 -1.44 -27.27 -17.03
C TYR A 33 -2.11 -26.60 -15.83
N LYS A 34 -1.75 -27.04 -14.62
CA LYS A 34 -2.18 -26.40 -13.37
C LYS A 34 -1.31 -25.19 -13.07
N PHE A 35 -1.94 -24.18 -12.47
CA PHE A 35 -1.26 -22.96 -12.04
C PHE A 35 -1.19 -22.90 -10.53
N TYR A 36 -0.10 -22.30 -10.03
CA TYR A 36 0.11 -22.10 -8.61
C TYR A 36 0.52 -20.66 -8.35
N PRO A 37 -0.11 -19.97 -7.38
CA PRO A 37 0.33 -18.65 -6.97
C PRO A 37 1.64 -18.77 -6.19
N ILE A 38 2.59 -17.88 -6.46
CA ILE A 38 3.80 -17.72 -5.64
C ILE A 38 3.61 -16.59 -4.62
N ASN A 39 4.57 -16.43 -3.69
CA ASN A 39 4.51 -15.41 -2.62
C ASN A 39 4.30 -13.96 -3.10
N SER A 40 4.62 -13.65 -4.36
CA SER A 40 4.37 -12.34 -4.97
C SER A 40 2.97 -12.17 -5.56
N GLY A 41 2.16 -13.23 -5.61
CA GLY A 41 0.79 -13.26 -6.14
C GLY A 41 0.69 -13.62 -7.63
N TYR A 42 1.81 -13.78 -8.34
CA TYR A 42 1.79 -14.23 -9.74
C TYR A 42 1.51 -15.73 -9.83
N LEU A 43 0.79 -16.13 -10.88
CA LEU A 43 0.61 -17.54 -11.24
C LEU A 43 1.81 -18.08 -12.03
N GLN A 44 2.24 -19.29 -11.69
CA GLN A 44 3.25 -20.06 -12.43
C GLN A 44 2.69 -21.41 -12.87
N ALA A 45 3.17 -21.87 -14.03
CA ALA A 45 3.00 -23.23 -14.51
C ALA A 45 4.37 -23.92 -14.54
N GLN A 46 4.40 -25.21 -14.19
CA GLN A 46 5.60 -26.03 -14.26
C GLN A 46 5.60 -26.86 -15.54
N PHE A 47 6.74 -26.87 -16.23
CA PHE A 47 6.97 -27.64 -17.45
C PHE A 47 8.14 -28.58 -17.26
N ASN A 48 8.15 -29.70 -17.98
CA ASN A 48 9.34 -30.52 -18.18
C ASN A 48 9.90 -30.17 -19.56
N ILE A 49 11.06 -29.50 -19.60
CA ILE A 49 11.73 -29.10 -20.83
C ILE A 49 13.11 -29.77 -20.80
N ASN A 50 13.40 -30.63 -21.78
CA ASN A 50 14.65 -31.37 -21.89
C ASN A 50 15.03 -32.14 -20.61
N GLY A 51 14.05 -32.79 -19.98
CA GLY A 51 14.23 -33.59 -18.77
C GLY A 51 14.36 -32.77 -17.48
N LYS A 52 14.23 -31.43 -17.53
CA LYS A 52 14.33 -30.55 -16.36
C LYS A 52 12.99 -29.88 -16.06
N HIS A 53 12.64 -29.82 -14.78
CA HIS A 53 11.49 -29.06 -14.31
C HIS A 53 11.78 -27.57 -14.33
N VAL A 54 10.97 -26.79 -15.04
CA VAL A 54 11.11 -25.33 -15.18
C VAL A 54 9.77 -24.67 -14.85
N ASN A 55 9.79 -23.69 -13.95
CA ASN A 55 8.63 -22.86 -13.66
C ASN A 55 8.62 -21.62 -14.56
N LYS A 56 7.50 -21.33 -15.21
CA LYS A 56 7.30 -20.12 -16.03
C LYS A 56 6.09 -19.34 -15.53
N TYR A 57 6.18 -18.01 -15.57
CA TYR A 57 5.06 -17.14 -15.22
C TYR A 57 3.99 -17.14 -16.30
N VAL A 58 2.73 -17.31 -15.90
CA VAL A 58 1.61 -17.41 -16.84
C VAL A 58 1.44 -16.11 -17.64
N HIS A 59 1.45 -14.95 -16.99
CA HIS A 59 1.35 -13.65 -17.69
C HIS A 59 2.45 -13.45 -18.74
N ARG A 60 3.67 -13.97 -18.51
CA ARG A 60 4.78 -13.88 -19.48
C ARG A 60 4.52 -14.76 -20.69
N LEU A 61 4.10 -16.00 -20.48
CA LEU A 61 3.73 -16.91 -21.56
C LEU A 61 2.64 -16.30 -22.46
N VAL A 62 1.63 -15.67 -21.85
CA VAL A 62 0.56 -14.98 -22.58
C VAL A 62 1.11 -13.78 -23.36
N ALA A 63 1.85 -12.89 -22.71
CA ALA A 63 2.38 -11.70 -23.36
C ALA A 63 3.34 -12.04 -24.51
N GLN A 64 4.21 -13.04 -24.33
CA GLN A 64 5.12 -13.52 -25.38
C GLN A 64 4.36 -14.11 -26.57
N THR A 65 3.17 -14.66 -26.36
CA THR A 65 2.38 -15.31 -27.42
C THR A 65 1.46 -14.34 -28.17
N PHE A 66 0.90 -13.34 -27.47
CA PHE A 66 -0.18 -12.50 -28.01
C PHE A 66 0.18 -11.03 -28.19
N ILE A 67 1.24 -10.53 -27.54
CA ILE A 67 1.56 -9.09 -27.52
C ILE A 67 2.95 -8.89 -28.13
N PRO A 68 3.05 -8.25 -29.32
CA PRO A 68 4.34 -7.88 -29.90
C PRO A 68 5.19 -7.05 -28.93
N ASN A 69 6.48 -7.31 -28.88
CA ASN A 69 7.44 -6.58 -28.05
C ASN A 69 8.58 -5.98 -28.90
N PRO A 70 8.30 -5.06 -29.83
CA PRO A 70 9.31 -4.53 -30.76
C PRO A 70 10.44 -3.79 -30.05
N ASN A 71 10.17 -3.23 -28.87
CA ASN A 71 11.14 -2.47 -28.07
C ASN A 71 11.90 -3.36 -27.06
N ASN A 72 11.70 -4.68 -27.11
CA ASN A 72 12.32 -5.66 -26.22
C ASN A 72 12.22 -5.28 -24.73
N LEU A 73 11.05 -4.80 -24.31
CA LEU A 73 10.80 -4.36 -22.95
C LEU A 73 10.84 -5.56 -21.99
N PRO A 74 11.47 -5.41 -20.81
CA PRO A 74 11.82 -6.57 -19.98
C PRO A 74 10.66 -7.09 -19.11
N GLN A 75 9.62 -6.29 -18.84
CA GLN A 75 8.57 -6.63 -17.89
C GLN A 75 7.18 -6.61 -18.53
N VAL A 76 6.24 -7.30 -17.88
CA VAL A 76 4.82 -7.31 -18.24
C VAL A 76 4.04 -6.72 -17.07
N ASN A 77 3.18 -5.76 -17.36
CA ASN A 77 2.26 -5.14 -16.41
C ASN A 77 0.85 -5.72 -16.55
N HIS A 78 0.13 -5.82 -15.42
CA HIS A 78 -1.30 -6.11 -15.36
C HIS A 78 -2.05 -4.79 -15.20
N LYS A 79 -2.83 -4.39 -16.21
CA LYS A 79 -3.46 -3.06 -16.27
C LYS A 79 -4.45 -2.82 -15.13
N ASP A 80 -5.16 -3.85 -14.71
CA ASP A 80 -6.09 -3.84 -13.57
C ASP A 80 -5.44 -4.03 -12.19
N GLY A 81 -4.14 -4.34 -12.16
CA GLY A 81 -3.40 -4.63 -10.93
C GLY A 81 -3.64 -6.03 -10.33
N ASP A 82 -4.52 -6.85 -10.90
CA ASP A 82 -4.75 -8.23 -10.48
C ASP A 82 -3.79 -9.19 -11.19
N ARG A 83 -2.82 -9.71 -10.42
CA ARG A 83 -1.78 -10.64 -10.91
C ARG A 83 -2.33 -12.00 -11.34
N THR A 84 -3.59 -12.30 -11.05
CA THR A 84 -4.26 -13.54 -11.45
C THR A 84 -5.06 -13.38 -12.76
N ASN A 85 -5.38 -12.14 -13.16
CA ASN A 85 -6.04 -11.84 -14.42
C ASN A 85 -5.06 -11.84 -15.59
N ASN A 86 -4.76 -13.03 -16.10
CA ASN A 86 -3.80 -13.24 -17.20
C ASN A 86 -4.42 -13.13 -18.61
N ASN A 87 -5.56 -12.46 -18.75
CA ASN A 87 -6.13 -12.17 -20.07
C ASN A 87 -5.15 -11.31 -20.87
N SER A 88 -4.89 -11.70 -22.12
CA SER A 88 -3.97 -10.97 -23.02
C SER A 88 -4.32 -9.48 -23.16
N SER A 89 -5.60 -9.13 -23.20
CA SER A 89 -6.06 -7.74 -23.23
C SER A 89 -5.71 -6.93 -21.98
N ASN A 90 -5.56 -7.60 -20.83
CA ASN A 90 -5.17 -7.01 -19.55
C ASN A 90 -3.65 -6.84 -19.38
N LEU A 91 -2.85 -7.36 -20.30
CA LEU A 91 -1.39 -7.34 -20.20
C LEU A 91 -0.77 -6.30 -21.14
N GLU A 92 0.39 -5.78 -20.76
CA GLU A 92 1.22 -4.93 -21.62
C GLU A 92 2.71 -5.08 -21.28
N TRP A 93 3.57 -4.94 -22.28
CA TRP A 93 5.01 -4.86 -22.07
C TRP A 93 5.40 -3.48 -21.55
N CYS A 94 6.30 -3.43 -20.56
CA CYS A 94 6.70 -2.18 -19.92
C CYS A 94 8.15 -2.21 -19.42
N THR A 95 8.68 -1.02 -19.11
CA THR A 95 9.94 -0.86 -18.39
C THR A 95 9.72 -1.04 -16.89
N SER A 96 10.80 -1.34 -16.15
CA SER A 96 10.70 -1.41 -14.68
C SER A 96 10.27 -0.10 -14.05
N SER A 97 10.74 1.04 -14.58
CA SER A 97 10.34 2.37 -14.07
C SER A 97 8.85 2.61 -14.26
N TYR A 98 8.32 2.31 -15.45
CA TYR A 98 6.89 2.42 -15.72
C TYR A 98 6.08 1.52 -14.78
N ASN A 99 6.47 0.25 -14.63
CA ASN A 99 5.72 -0.68 -13.78
C ASN A 99 5.70 -0.23 -12.31
N CYS A 100 6.82 0.31 -11.81
CA CYS A 100 6.88 0.92 -10.48
C CYS A 100 5.93 2.13 -10.36
N GLN A 101 5.98 3.07 -11.30
CA GLN A 101 5.14 4.26 -11.29
C GLN A 101 3.65 3.94 -11.48
N TYR A 102 3.32 3.01 -12.37
CA TYR A 102 1.95 2.54 -12.60
C TYR A 102 1.38 1.91 -11.32
N ARG A 103 2.18 1.12 -10.61
CA ARG A 103 1.80 0.56 -9.31
C ARG A 103 1.65 1.60 -8.20
N GLU A 104 2.34 2.73 -8.28
CA GLU A 104 2.19 3.83 -7.31
C GLU A 104 0.96 4.67 -7.61
N LYS A 105 0.64 4.87 -8.89
CA LYS A 105 -0.43 5.76 -9.35
C LYS A 105 -1.79 5.06 -9.46
N PHE A 106 -1.81 3.81 -9.92
CA PHE A 106 -3.04 3.10 -10.31
C PHE A 106 -3.15 1.70 -9.69
N GLY A 107 -2.03 1.06 -9.35
CA GLY A 107 -2.05 -0.26 -8.72
C GLY A 107 -2.46 -0.17 -7.25
N ILE A 108 -3.30 -1.10 -6.79
CA ILE A 108 -3.43 -1.36 -5.36
C ILE A 108 -2.09 -1.92 -4.90
N SER A 109 -1.23 -1.06 -4.37
CA SER A 109 0.09 -1.47 -3.96
C SER A 109 -0.05 -2.61 -2.92
N ASN A 110 0.89 -3.58 -2.83
CA ASN A 110 0.92 -4.48 -1.66
C ASN A 110 0.95 -3.69 -0.33
N ALA A 111 1.35 -2.42 -0.41
CA ALA A 111 1.31 -1.42 0.64
C ALA A 111 -0.08 -0.83 0.93
N GLU A 112 -1.05 -0.93 0.03
CA GLU A 112 -2.47 -0.66 0.21
C GLU A 112 -3.25 -1.96 0.52
N LEU A 113 -2.95 -3.08 -0.15
CA LEU A 113 -3.54 -4.39 0.16
C LEU A 113 -3.12 -4.93 1.54
N LYS A 114 -1.90 -4.61 2.00
CA LYS A 114 -1.41 -4.87 3.38
C LYS A 114 -1.16 -3.59 4.17
N GLY A 115 -1.63 -2.46 3.66
CA GLY A 115 -1.55 -1.18 4.35
C GLY A 115 -2.62 -1.09 5.41
N TYR A 116 -2.26 -0.65 6.60
CA TYR A 116 -3.23 -0.09 7.51
C TYR A 116 -3.15 1.44 7.42
N PRO A 117 -4.28 2.14 7.54
CA PRO A 117 -4.28 3.60 7.68
C PRO A 117 -3.47 3.99 8.92
N VAL A 118 -2.91 5.19 8.92
CA VAL A 118 -2.11 5.72 10.04
C VAL A 118 -2.57 7.11 10.42
N PHE A 119 -2.42 7.43 11.70
CA PHE A 119 -2.47 8.81 12.17
C PHE A 119 -1.04 9.31 12.37
N ALA A 120 -0.80 10.57 12.01
CA ALA A 120 0.38 11.33 12.37
C ALA A 120 -0.03 12.46 13.30
N ILE A 121 0.74 12.68 14.36
CA ILE A 121 0.66 13.87 15.20
C ILE A 121 1.87 14.72 14.88
N ASN A 122 1.64 15.93 14.38
CA ASN A 122 2.68 16.94 14.31
C ASN A 122 3.00 17.38 15.74
N LEU A 123 4.24 17.19 16.20
CA LEU A 123 4.60 17.42 17.60
C LEU A 123 4.77 18.90 17.93
N SER A 124 4.91 19.78 16.94
CA SER A 124 4.94 21.23 17.17
C SER A 124 3.54 21.84 17.15
N THR A 125 2.68 21.45 16.21
CA THR A 125 1.33 22.04 16.06
C THR A 125 0.24 21.25 16.79
N LEU A 126 0.55 20.03 17.24
CA LEU A 126 -0.40 19.05 17.79
C LEU A 126 -1.50 18.63 16.81
N GLU A 127 -1.36 18.96 15.53
CA GLU A 127 -2.31 18.58 14.50
C GLU A 127 -2.24 17.08 14.25
N VAL A 128 -3.41 16.45 14.25
CA VAL A 128 -3.58 15.03 13.95
C VAL A 128 -4.07 14.89 12.52
N SER A 129 -3.30 14.19 11.68
CA SER A 129 -3.66 13.91 10.28
C SER A 129 -3.82 12.42 10.08
N ARG A 130 -4.86 12.02 9.34
CA ARG A 130 -5.10 10.62 8.96
C ARG A 130 -4.66 10.40 7.52
N PHE A 131 -3.98 9.29 7.27
CA PHE A 131 -3.54 8.85 5.96
C PHE A 131 -4.07 7.44 5.68
N LYS A 132 -4.43 7.16 4.42
CA LYS A 132 -4.87 5.86 3.92
C LYS A 132 -3.78 4.80 4.09
N SER A 133 -2.51 5.20 4.09
CA SER A 133 -1.38 4.29 4.34
C SER A 133 -0.12 5.04 4.81
N ARG A 134 0.87 4.27 5.30
CA ARG A 134 2.24 4.77 5.55
C ARG A 134 2.91 5.34 4.29
N GLY A 135 2.55 4.85 3.11
CA GLY A 135 3.11 5.33 1.84
C GLY A 135 2.62 6.74 1.52
N GLU A 136 1.32 6.98 1.68
CA GLU A 136 0.73 8.31 1.52
C GLU A 136 1.30 9.29 2.55
N ALA A 137 1.38 8.89 3.82
CA ALA A 137 1.99 9.71 4.87
C ALA A 137 3.46 10.07 4.54
N SER A 138 4.23 9.11 4.01
CA SER A 138 5.62 9.32 3.61
C SER A 138 5.76 10.37 2.52
N GLN A 139 4.92 10.29 1.48
CA GLN A 139 4.94 11.23 0.36
C GLN A 139 4.50 12.64 0.76
N LEU A 140 3.39 12.76 1.49
CA LEU A 140 2.82 14.06 1.83
C LEU A 140 3.58 14.80 2.94
N LEU A 141 4.21 14.07 3.87
CA LEU A 141 4.96 14.67 4.97
C LEU A 141 6.47 14.75 4.71
N GLY A 142 6.98 14.19 3.60
CA GLY A 142 8.42 14.13 3.33
C GLY A 142 9.18 13.26 4.32
N VAL A 143 8.56 12.19 4.83
CA VAL A 143 9.13 11.31 5.88
C VAL A 143 9.48 9.94 5.31
N TYR A 144 10.62 9.37 5.70
CA TYR A 144 10.97 8.00 5.29
C TYR A 144 9.99 6.95 5.82
N ARG A 145 9.51 6.09 4.92
CA ARG A 145 8.49 5.06 5.21
C ARG A 145 8.94 4.03 6.27
N ASN A 146 10.22 3.66 6.30
CA ASN A 146 10.78 2.81 7.34
C ASN A 146 10.77 3.51 8.70
N HIS A 147 11.07 4.81 8.77
CA HIS A 147 11.02 5.57 10.03
C HIS A 147 9.60 5.65 10.60
N ILE A 148 8.58 5.82 9.76
CA ILE A 148 7.17 5.76 10.21
C ILE A 148 6.91 4.42 10.91
N SER A 149 7.41 3.32 10.34
CA SER A 149 7.24 1.99 10.92
C SER A 149 8.01 1.81 12.22
N ASP A 150 9.20 2.41 12.35
CA ASP A 150 10.01 2.36 13.57
C ASP A 150 9.41 3.22 14.69
N VAL A 151 8.76 4.35 14.37
CA VAL A 151 7.98 5.13 15.34
C VAL A 151 6.77 4.33 15.86
N ILE A 152 5.99 3.71 14.95
CA ILE A 152 4.82 2.89 15.36
C ILE A 152 5.22 1.72 16.26
N LYS A 153 6.43 1.15 16.06
CA LYS A 153 6.98 0.07 16.89
C LYS A 153 7.60 0.57 18.21
N GLY A 154 7.64 1.88 18.43
CA GLY A 154 8.28 2.49 19.59
C GLY A 154 9.82 2.49 19.55
N LYS A 155 10.44 2.13 18.43
CA LYS A 155 11.90 2.19 18.27
C LYS A 155 12.39 3.63 18.19
N TYR A 156 11.65 4.48 17.48
CA TYR A 156 11.89 5.91 17.41
C TYR A 156 10.81 6.68 18.15
N LYS A 157 11.21 7.69 18.92
CA LYS A 157 10.26 8.56 19.64
C LYS A 157 9.47 9.48 18.69
N GLN A 158 10.07 9.83 17.57
CA GLN A 158 9.53 10.67 16.50
C GLN A 158 10.36 10.51 15.23
N THR A 159 9.87 11.04 14.11
CA THR A 159 10.64 11.23 12.88
C THR A 159 10.19 12.53 12.21
N HIS A 160 11.14 13.40 11.84
CA HIS A 160 10.86 14.67 11.15
C HIS A 160 9.78 15.52 11.86
N GLY A 161 9.74 15.52 13.19
CA GLY A 161 8.74 16.26 13.97
C GLY A 161 7.38 15.58 14.11
N TYR A 162 7.20 14.36 13.61
CA TYR A 162 5.95 13.60 13.69
C TYR A 162 6.06 12.37 14.58
N TRP A 163 4.97 12.07 15.29
CA TRP A 163 4.71 10.78 15.91
C TRP A 163 3.60 10.05 15.17
N PHE A 164 3.67 8.72 15.08
CA PHE A 164 2.76 7.91 14.27
C PHE A 164 2.14 6.77 15.06
N VAL A 165 0.88 6.47 14.76
CA VAL A 165 0.16 5.28 15.24
C VAL A 165 -0.69 4.67 14.14
N LYS A 166 -0.98 3.38 14.24
CA LYS A 166 -1.96 2.74 13.36
C LYS A 166 -3.34 3.36 13.59
N ALA A 167 -4.14 3.50 12.55
CA ALA A 167 -5.55 3.88 12.66
C ALA A 167 -6.42 2.63 12.84
N ASP A 168 -6.19 1.93 13.95
CA ASP A 168 -7.01 0.82 14.45
C ASP A 168 -7.89 1.28 15.62
N GLU A 169 -8.63 0.36 16.24
CA GLU A 169 -9.51 0.64 17.39
C GLU A 169 -8.78 1.26 18.60
N LYS A 170 -7.46 1.11 18.72
CA LYS A 170 -6.65 1.63 19.83
C LYS A 170 -6.06 3.00 19.53
N ALA A 171 -6.24 3.51 18.32
CA ALA A 171 -5.64 4.75 17.85
C ALA A 171 -6.05 5.95 18.70
N ALA A 172 -7.34 6.07 19.02
CA ALA A 172 -7.87 7.19 19.79
C ALA A 172 -7.19 7.30 21.17
N ASP A 173 -7.10 6.19 21.90
CA ASP A 173 -6.46 6.17 23.21
C ASP A 173 -4.96 6.43 23.13
N ALA A 174 -4.29 5.90 22.11
CA ALA A 174 -2.87 6.15 21.89
C ALA A 174 -2.60 7.63 21.58
N ILE A 175 -3.44 8.27 20.77
CA ILE A 175 -3.37 9.71 20.47
C ILE A 175 -3.62 10.53 21.73
N LYS A 176 -4.67 10.21 22.51
CA LYS A 176 -4.98 10.90 23.77
C LYS A 176 -3.80 10.85 24.75
N ARG A 177 -3.24 9.66 24.98
CA ARG A 177 -2.05 9.49 25.84
C ARG A 177 -0.88 10.31 25.31
N LYS A 178 -0.58 10.23 24.02
CA LYS A 178 0.53 10.96 23.44
C LYS A 178 0.38 12.48 23.57
N LEU A 179 -0.82 13.01 23.32
CA LEU A 179 -1.14 14.43 23.50
C LEU A 179 -1.05 14.86 24.96
N HIS A 180 -1.47 14.01 25.90
CA HIS A 180 -1.31 14.25 27.33
C HIS A 180 0.16 14.32 27.73
N ASP A 181 0.98 13.34 27.30
CA ASP A 181 2.43 13.31 27.59
C ASP A 181 3.13 14.56 27.06
N ILE A 182 2.77 15.00 25.84
CA ILE A 182 3.27 16.24 25.24
C ILE A 182 2.77 17.46 26.02
N GLY A 183 1.53 17.45 26.49
CA GLY A 183 0.94 18.51 27.30
C GLY A 183 1.59 18.66 28.68
N GLU A 184 1.93 17.57 29.36
CA GLU A 184 2.63 17.58 30.65
C GLU A 184 4.09 18.03 30.51
N THR A 185 4.79 17.55 29.49
CA THR A 185 6.15 18.02 29.16
C THR A 185 6.13 19.47 28.67
N GLY A 186 5.09 19.86 27.93
CA GLY A 186 4.84 21.22 27.47
C GLY A 186 4.42 22.19 28.57
N LEU A 187 3.76 21.74 29.65
CA LEU A 187 3.48 22.53 30.86
C LEU A 187 4.76 22.81 31.66
N LYS A 188 5.68 21.84 31.72
CA LYS A 188 7.02 22.05 32.28
C LYS A 188 7.87 23.00 31.43
N ALA A 189 7.69 22.98 30.11
CA ALA A 189 8.39 23.88 29.18
C ALA A 189 7.73 25.27 29.06
N LYS A 190 6.39 25.40 29.17
CA LYS A 190 5.66 26.68 29.12
C LYS A 190 5.81 27.55 30.36
N GLN A 191 6.26 26.99 31.49
CA GLN A 191 6.79 27.82 32.58
C GLN A 191 8.07 28.58 32.17
N ALA A 192 8.68 28.24 31.03
CA ALA A 192 9.83 28.95 30.50
C ALA A 192 9.48 29.94 29.36
N GLU A 193 8.45 29.71 28.54
CA GLU A 193 8.21 30.54 27.34
C GLU A 193 6.71 30.66 26.98
N ASP A 194 6.13 31.84 27.26
CA ASP A 194 4.77 32.25 26.88
C ASP A 194 4.83 33.15 25.63
N THR A 195 4.21 32.77 24.48
CA THR A 195 3.55 33.67 23.49
C THR A 195 2.91 32.94 22.27
N MET A 196 1.59 33.12 22.07
CA MET A 196 0.71 33.14 20.85
C MET A 196 0.81 32.05 19.73
N SER A 197 -0.19 31.66 18.91
CA SER A 197 -1.67 31.54 18.87
C SER A 197 -2.06 30.86 17.51
N THR A 198 -2.84 29.77 17.56
CA THR A 198 -3.96 29.22 16.70
C THR A 198 -3.92 29.25 15.14
N ASN A 199 -4.61 28.42 14.32
CA ASN A 199 -5.33 27.12 14.33
C ASN A 199 -5.79 26.85 12.87
N LYS A 200 -5.85 25.58 12.38
CA LYS A 200 -6.86 25.07 11.41
C LYS A 200 -6.81 23.52 11.29
N ALA A 201 -7.72 22.81 11.97
CA ALA A 201 -7.85 21.34 11.89
C ALA A 201 -9.28 20.90 11.48
N SER A 202 -9.38 19.73 10.82
CA SER A 202 -10.60 19.17 10.23
C SER A 202 -11.63 18.67 11.26
N ASP A 203 -12.89 18.49 10.84
CA ASP A 203 -14.04 18.30 11.74
C ASP A 203 -13.99 17.05 12.64
N PHE A 204 -13.34 15.95 12.23
CA PHE A 204 -13.13 14.79 13.10
C PHE A 204 -12.12 15.10 14.22
N VAL A 205 -11.08 15.86 13.90
CA VAL A 205 -10.05 16.30 14.86
C VAL A 205 -10.63 17.38 15.78
N ARG A 206 -11.50 18.26 15.27
CA ARG A 206 -12.30 19.16 16.11
C ARG A 206 -13.16 18.40 17.11
N GLN A 207 -13.85 17.33 16.72
CA GLN A 207 -14.67 16.55 17.65
C GLN A 207 -13.83 15.94 18.78
N VAL A 208 -12.65 15.39 18.45
CA VAL A 208 -11.71 14.83 19.45
C VAL A 208 -11.12 15.92 20.34
N LEU A 209 -10.70 17.06 19.77
CA LEU A 209 -10.13 18.19 20.52
C LEU A 209 -11.18 18.91 21.37
N VAL A 210 -12.43 19.03 20.90
CA VAL A 210 -13.55 19.61 21.65
C VAL A 210 -13.90 18.72 22.83
N ALA A 211 -13.98 17.40 22.65
CA ALA A 211 -14.19 16.46 23.75
C ALA A 211 -13.08 16.59 24.81
N TYR A 212 -11.82 16.64 24.37
CA TYR A 212 -10.67 16.81 25.28
C TYR A 212 -10.65 18.19 25.99
N ALA A 213 -11.02 19.27 25.30
CA ALA A 213 -11.09 20.61 25.88
C ALA A 213 -12.24 20.76 26.89
N LEU A 214 -13.38 20.07 26.66
CA LEU A 214 -14.51 20.01 27.60
C LEU A 214 -14.12 19.26 28.88
N GLU A 215 -13.42 18.13 28.76
CA GLU A 215 -12.88 17.38 29.91
C GLU A 215 -11.92 18.24 30.74
N ARG A 216 -11.03 19.03 30.11
CA ARG A 216 -10.13 19.95 30.84
C ARG A 216 -10.86 21.11 31.51
N LYS A 217 -11.90 21.69 30.89
CA LYS A 217 -12.70 22.76 31.52
C LYS A 217 -13.47 22.28 32.75
N LEU A 218 -14.00 21.06 32.70
CA LEU A 218 -14.69 20.42 33.83
C LEU A 218 -13.73 20.10 34.98
N ALA A 219 -12.49 19.69 34.67
CA ALA A 219 -11.45 19.45 35.66
C ALA A 219 -10.96 20.75 36.34
N TYR A 220 -10.79 21.84 35.58
CA TYR A 220 -10.38 23.13 36.13
C TYR A 220 -11.49 23.86 36.91
N GLY A 221 -12.76 23.69 36.54
CA GLY A 221 -13.89 24.27 37.25
C GLY A 221 -14.07 23.71 38.67
N LYS A 222 -13.69 22.44 38.91
CA LYS A 222 -13.74 21.81 40.23
C LYS A 222 -12.61 22.23 41.18
N GLN A 223 -11.51 22.79 40.66
CA GLN A 223 -10.39 23.30 41.47
C GLN A 223 -10.53 24.77 41.89
N LYS A 224 -11.54 25.50 41.39
CA LYS A 224 -11.84 26.89 41.79
C LYS A 224 -13.05 27.06 42.71
N LEU A 225 -13.75 25.96 43.03
CA LEU A 225 -14.94 25.91 43.89
C LEU A 225 -14.73 25.00 45.12
N ALA A 226 -13.48 24.64 45.43
CA ALA A 226 -13.08 23.92 46.63
C ALA A 226 -12.08 24.78 47.42
#